data_AF-A0A9E2UIJ0-F1
#
_entry.id   AF-A0A9E2UIJ0-F1
#
_cell.length_a   1.000
_cell.length_b   1.000
_cell.length_c   1.000
_cell.angle_alpha   90.00
_cell.angle_beta   90.00
_cell.angle_gamma   90.00
#
_symmetry.space_group_name_H-M   'P 1'
#
loop_
_entity.id
_entity.type
_entity.pdbx_description
1 polymer ?
#
loop_
_entity_poly.entity_id
_entity_poly.type
_entity_poly.pdbx_seq_one_letter_code
_entity_poly.pdbx_strand_id
1 'polypeptide(L)' 'MKVGIVADLHCNVAGLARALSIIGDVDELICLGDSIWEYR' A
#
# COMPACT_ATOMS: atom_id res chain seq x y z
N MET A 1 -18.10 0.03 -6.09
CA MET A 1 -16.74 0.48 -6.41
C MET A 1 -16.13 1.15 -5.20
N LYS A 2 -15.38 0.38 -4.42
CA LYS A 2 -14.55 0.79 -3.28
C LYS A 2 -13.11 0.71 -3.72
N VAL A 3 -12.36 1.79 -3.51
CA VAL A 3 -10.94 1.85 -3.88
C VAL A 3 -10.12 1.99 -2.60
N GLY A 4 -9.15 1.09 -2.42
CA GLY A 4 -8.12 1.19 -1.38
C GLY A 4 -6.93 1.99 -1.90
N ILE A 5 -6.32 2.81 -1.05
CA ILE A 5 -5.14 3.62 -1.42
C ILE A 5 -4.03 3.35 -0.41
N VAL A 6 -2.83 3.07 -0.90
CA VAL A 6 -1.60 2.93 -0.11
C VAL A 6 -0.49 3.82 -0.69
N ALA A 7 0.42 4.28 0.16
CA ALA A 7 1.54 5.14 -0.18
C ALA A 7 2.71 4.85 0.77
N ASP A 8 3.88 5.45 0.53
CA ASP A 8 5.04 5.44 1.45
C ASP A 8 5.44 4.04 1.93
N LEU A 9 5.50 3.11 0.99
CA LEU A 9 5.75 1.70 1.27
C LEU A 9 7.17 1.46 1.78
N HIS A 10 8.18 2.08 1.19
CA HIS A 10 9.60 2.00 1.54
C HIS A 10 10.09 0.58 1.85
N CYS A 11 9.80 -0.39 0.96
CA CYS A 11 10.08 -1.81 1.15
C CYS A 11 9.48 -2.44 2.45
N ASN A 12 8.57 -1.76 3.15
CA ASN A 12 7.96 -2.22 4.39
C ASN A 12 6.80 -3.19 4.10
N VAL A 13 7.15 -4.40 3.68
CA VAL A 13 6.19 -5.47 3.34
C VAL A 13 5.28 -5.81 4.53
N ALA A 14 5.80 -5.80 5.76
CA ALA A 14 4.99 -6.07 6.95
C ALA A 14 3.94 -4.96 7.21
N GLY A 15 4.33 -3.70 7.00
CA GLY A 15 3.43 -2.55 7.05
C GLY A 15 2.33 -2.64 6.00
N LEU A 16 2.67 -2.99 4.77
CA LEU A 16 1.70 -3.22 3.69
C LEU A 16 0.72 -4.35 4.03
N ALA A 17 1.20 -5.50 4.50
CA ALA A 17 0.34 -6.63 4.86
C ALA A 17 -0.70 -6.23 5.93
N ARG A 18 -0.28 -5.45 6.93
CA ARG A 18 -1.19 -4.90 7.94
C ARG A 18 -2.19 -3.91 7.34
N ALA A 19 -1.73 -3.00 6.46
CA ALA A 19 -2.60 -2.03 5.80
C ALA A 19 -3.69 -2.72 4.97
N LEU A 20 -3.34 -3.75 4.20
CA LEU A 20 -4.30 -4.55 3.43
C LEU A 20 -5.34 -5.23 4.32
N SER A 21 -4.91 -5.78 5.47
CA SER A 21 -5.85 -6.37 6.43
C SER A 21 -6.82 -5.36 7.04
N ILE A 22 -6.42 -4.09 7.20
CA ILE A 22 -7.27 -3.02 7.74
C ILE A 22 -8.22 -2.50 6.68
N ILE A 23 -7.73 -2.30 5.45
CA ILE A 23 -8.52 -1.85 4.30
C ILE A 23 -9.67 -2.82 4.03
N GLY A 24 -9.39 -4.12 4.15
CA GLY A 24 -10.39 -5.15 3.88
C GLY A 24 -10.76 -5.19 2.40
N ASP A 25 -12.02 -5.49 2.12
CA ASP A 25 -12.47 -5.80 0.77
C ASP A 25 -12.69 -4.52 -0.07
N VAL A 26 -11.92 -4.40 -1.15
CA VAL A 26 -11.94 -3.29 -2.12
C VAL A 26 -11.94 -3.84 -3.54
N ASP A 27 -12.62 -3.14 -4.44
CA ASP A 27 -12.71 -3.52 -5.86
C ASP A 27 -11.37 -3.26 -6.59
N GLU A 28 -10.61 -2.26 -6.12
CA GLU A 28 -9.32 -1.87 -6.69
C GLU A 28 -8.38 -1.31 -5.60
N LEU A 29 -7.08 -1.58 -5.72
CA LEU A 29 -6.04 -1.04 -4.84
C LEU A 29 -5.08 -0.17 -5.65
N ILE A 30 -4.97 1.11 -5.28
CA ILE A 30 -4.05 2.06 -5.90
C ILE A 30 -2.84 2.26 -4.98
N CYS A 31 -1.65 2.07 -5.54
CA CYS A 31 -0.38 2.38 -4.87
C CYS A 31 0.16 3.70 -5.42
N LEU A 32 0.31 4.71 -4.56
CA LEU A 32 0.71 6.06 -4.97
C LEU A 32 2.22 6.22 -5.23
N GLY A 33 3.04 5.26 -4.81
CA GLY A 33 4.48 5.31 -5.07
C GLY A 33 5.32 4.87 -3.88
N ASP A 34 6.59 5.25 -3.92
CA ASP A 34 7.59 5.03 -2.86
C ASP A 34 7.65 3.58 -2.39
N SER A 35 7.43 2.65 -3.33
CA SER A 35 7.45 1.21 -3.11
C SER A 35 8.82 0.70 -2.68
N ILE A 36 9.87 1.37 -3.17
CA ILE A 36 11.26 1.07 -2.88
C ILE A 36 11.90 2.24 -2.13
N TRP A 37 13.14 2.08 -1.71
CA TRP A 37 13.89 3.17 -1.10
C TRP A 37 14.02 4.34 -2.09
N GLU A 38 13.71 5.55 -1.63
CA GLU A 38 14.05 6.76 -2.37
C GLU A 38 15.57 6.92 -2.39
N TYR A 39 16.11 7.19 -3.58
CA TYR A 39 17.50 7.57 -3.90
C TYR A 39 18.58 7.07 -2.94
N ARG A 40 19.30 6.04 -3.40
CA ARG A 40 20.57 5.62 -2.81
C ARG A 40 21.72 5.94 -3.74
#